data_AF-A0A6G1F035-F1
#
_entry.id   AF-A0A6G1F035-F1
#
_cell.length_a   1.000
_cell.length_b   1.000
_cell.length_c   1.000
_cell.angle_alpha   90.00
_cell.angle_beta   90.00
_cell.angle_gamma   90.00
#
_symmetry.space_group_name_H-M   'P 1'
#
loop_
_entity.id
_entity.type
_entity.pdbx_description
1 polymer ?
#
loop_
_entity_poly.entity_id
_entity_poly.type
_entity_poly.pdbx_seq_one_letter_code
_entity_poly.pdbx_strand_id
1 'polypeptide(L)'
;MAMVGTGSGITRAVLCPVPDVPTPAGLVEALGRGPGRRVLCPVPDVVGLRELPVVPGFLAGLEAAGWVAVRAPTYMHRSTSAKAQRQLRITGASNRHPTVPVGQ
;
A
#
# COMPACT_ATOMS: atom_id res chain seq x y z
N MET A 1 -3.59 19.45 35.45
CA MET A 1 -4.97 19.92 35.72
C MET A 1 -5.92 18.91 35.09
N ALA A 2 -6.81 18.32 35.88
CA ALA A 2 -7.51 17.05 35.60
C ALA A 2 -8.69 17.18 34.65
N MET A 3 -9.05 16.07 33.99
CA MET A 3 -10.46 15.66 33.88
C MET A 3 -10.57 14.14 34.04
N VAL A 4 -11.32 13.75 35.08
CA VAL A 4 -11.85 12.42 35.33
C VAL A 4 -12.89 12.10 34.25
N GLY A 5 -12.79 10.92 33.65
CA GLY A 5 -13.82 10.33 32.80
C GLY A 5 -14.09 8.91 33.26
N THR A 6 -15.04 8.73 34.19
CA THR A 6 -15.63 7.42 34.50
C THR A 6 -16.65 7.07 33.41
N GLY A 7 -16.17 6.51 32.31
CA GLY A 7 -16.99 5.94 31.25
C GLY A 7 -16.57 4.50 31.01
N SER A 8 -17.38 3.53 31.43
CA SER A 8 -17.22 2.12 31.10
C SER A 8 -17.59 1.87 29.64
N GLY A 9 -16.76 2.39 28.74
CA GLY A 9 -16.71 2.03 27.33
C GLY A 9 -15.23 1.82 27.02
N ILE A 10 -14.87 0.66 26.48
CA ILE A 10 -13.47 0.35 26.18
C ILE A 10 -13.04 1.21 24.97
N THR A 11 -12.67 2.46 25.19
CA THR A 11 -12.12 3.32 24.14
C THR A 11 -10.72 2.82 23.82
N ARG A 12 -10.62 1.98 22.79
CA ARG A 12 -9.32 1.51 22.31
C ARG A 12 -8.68 2.63 21.49
N ALA A 13 -7.65 3.26 22.05
CA ALA A 13 -6.85 4.23 21.31
C ALA A 13 -6.19 3.55 20.10
N VAL A 14 -6.31 4.16 18.93
CA VAL A 14 -5.60 3.76 17.71
C VAL A 14 -4.40 4.66 17.55
N LEU A 15 -3.21 4.07 17.55
CA LEU A 15 -2.00 4.78 17.17
C LEU A 15 -2.06 5.07 15.67
N CYS A 16 -2.03 6.35 15.32
CA CYS A 16 -1.90 6.82 13.94
C CYS A 16 -0.51 7.45 13.79
N PRO A 17 0.49 6.71 13.29
CA PRO A 17 1.79 7.29 13.00
C PRO A 17 1.63 8.33 11.90
N VAL A 18 1.98 9.57 12.22
CA VAL A 18 2.04 10.66 11.25
C VAL A 18 3.52 10.87 10.93
N PRO A 19 3.94 10.71 9.66
CA PRO A 19 5.34 10.93 9.30
C PRO A 19 5.66 12.41 9.24
N ASP A 20 6.87 12.79 9.66
CA ASP A 20 7.37 14.18 9.57
C ASP A 20 7.42 14.67 8.12
N VAL A 21 7.75 13.76 7.19
CA VAL A 21 7.71 13.99 5.75
C VAL A 21 6.56 13.16 5.15
N PRO A 22 5.55 13.77 4.51
CA PRO A 22 4.34 13.08 4.03
C PRO A 22 4.60 12.30 2.74
N THR A 23 5.47 11.31 2.82
CA THR A 23 5.87 10.42 1.73
C THR A 23 5.71 8.96 2.14
N PRO A 24 5.60 8.03 1.18
CA PRO A 24 5.56 6.60 1.50
C PRO A 24 6.79 6.13 2.29
N ALA A 25 7.98 6.66 1.97
CA ALA A 25 9.21 6.35 2.71
C ALA A 25 9.14 6.87 4.17
N GLY A 26 8.73 8.12 4.36
CA GLY A 26 8.53 8.69 5.70
C GLY A 26 7.50 7.90 6.53
N LEU A 27 6.46 7.35 5.89
CA LEU A 27 5.50 6.48 6.57
C LEU A 27 6.15 5.15 7.01
N VAL A 28 7.01 4.53 6.20
CA VAL A 28 7.76 3.33 6.59
C VAL A 28 8.64 3.62 7.80
N GLU A 29 9.34 4.76 7.80
CA GLU A 29 10.16 5.21 8.92
C GLU A 29 9.33 5.42 10.18
N ALA A 30 8.18 6.11 10.08
CA ALA A 30 7.28 6.36 11.20
C ALA A 30 6.62 5.07 11.76
N LEU A 31 6.39 4.07 10.91
CA LEU A 31 5.89 2.75 11.33
C LEU A 31 6.96 1.93 12.07
N GLY A 32 8.24 2.17 11.79
CA GLY A 32 9.36 1.47 12.41
C GLY A 32 9.41 -0.02 12.07
N ARG A 33 10.07 -0.81 12.93
CA ARG A 33 10.24 -2.26 12.71
C ARG A 33 8.95 -3.03 12.93
N GLY A 34 8.67 -3.98 12.05
CA GLY A 34 7.45 -4.77 12.07
C GLY A 34 7.70 -6.28 12.09
N PRO A 35 8.36 -6.85 13.10
CA PRO A 35 8.94 -8.21 13.08
C PRO A 35 7.94 -9.31 12.69
N GLY A 36 7.76 -9.54 11.38
CA GLY A 36 6.76 -10.46 10.82
C GLY A 36 5.31 -9.99 10.93
N ARG A 37 5.03 -8.77 11.40
CA ARG A 37 3.66 -8.24 11.52
C ARG A 37 3.11 -7.94 10.13
N ARG A 38 1.85 -8.30 9.89
CA ARG A 38 1.17 -8.00 8.62
C ARG A 38 0.68 -6.57 8.60
N VAL A 39 0.85 -5.90 7.48
CA VAL A 39 0.28 -4.57 7.20
C VAL A 39 -0.51 -4.63 5.91
N LEU A 40 -1.79 -4.27 5.98
CA LEU A 40 -2.62 -4.12 4.80
C LEU A 40 -2.26 -2.81 4.11
N CYS A 41 -1.99 -2.90 2.82
CA CYS A 41 -1.57 -1.78 1.98
C CYS A 41 -2.66 -1.55 0.94
N PRO A 42 -3.59 -0.60 1.19
CA PRO A 42 -4.55 -0.16 0.19
C PRO A 42 -3.80 0.47 -0.99
N VAL A 43 -3.75 -0.22 -2.12
CA VAL A 43 -3.00 0.20 -3.30
C VAL A 43 -3.85 0.02 -4.56
N PRO A 44 -3.62 0.82 -5.61
CA PRO A 44 -4.31 0.62 -6.87
C PRO A 44 -3.94 -0.73 -7.51
N ASP A 45 -4.90 -1.28 -8.24
CA ASP A 45 -4.63 -2.26 -9.29
C ASP A 45 -4.36 -1.52 -10.61
N VAL A 46 -3.17 -1.66 -11.18
CA VAL A 46 -2.73 -0.91 -12.37
C VAL A 46 -2.91 -1.76 -13.62
N VAL A 47 -3.89 -1.38 -14.46
CA VAL A 47 -4.28 -2.18 -15.62
C VAL A 47 -3.89 -1.50 -16.93
N GLY A 48 -3.19 -2.26 -17.79
CA GLY A 48 -2.79 -1.80 -19.11
C GLY A 48 -1.85 -0.60 -19.05
N LEU A 49 -0.99 -0.54 -18.03
CA LEU A 49 0.09 0.41 -17.81
C LEU A 49 1.18 -0.26 -16.96
N ARG A 50 2.40 0.30 -16.97
CA ARG A 50 3.42 -0.05 -15.97
C ARG A 50 3.09 0.64 -14.66
N GLU A 51 3.12 -0.11 -13.56
CA GLU A 51 2.98 0.46 -12.22
C GLU A 51 4.14 1.43 -11.92
N LEU A 52 3.81 2.61 -11.38
CA LEU A 52 4.81 3.58 -10.97
C LEU A 52 5.64 3.01 -9.81
N PRO A 53 6.96 3.30 -9.75
CA PRO A 53 7.85 2.70 -8.74
C PRO A 53 7.49 3.06 -7.30
N VAL A 54 6.60 4.03 -7.10
CA VAL A 54 6.12 4.45 -5.77
C VAL A 54 5.48 3.30 -4.99
N VAL A 55 4.63 2.47 -5.62
CA VAL A 55 3.95 1.37 -4.90
C VAL A 55 4.92 0.21 -4.64
N PRO A 56 5.65 -0.34 -5.63
CA PRO A 56 6.63 -1.38 -5.37
C PRO A 56 7.71 -0.94 -4.38
N GLY A 57 8.18 0.31 -4.46
CA GLY A 57 9.17 0.86 -3.53
C GLY A 57 8.64 0.98 -2.10
N PHE A 58 7.39 1.40 -1.93
CA PHE A 58 6.74 1.43 -0.61
C PHE A 58 6.62 0.04 0.02
N LEU A 59 6.15 -0.95 -0.74
CA LEU A 59 6.01 -2.33 -0.25
C LEU A 59 7.37 -2.95 0.11
N ALA A 60 8.37 -2.76 -0.75
CA ALA A 60 9.74 -3.21 -0.49
C ALA A 60 10.34 -2.56 0.76
N GLY A 61 10.05 -1.27 1.00
CA GLY A 61 10.47 -0.58 2.22
C GLY A 61 9.87 -1.19 3.49
N LEU A 62 8.58 -1.54 3.45
CA LEU A 62 7.92 -2.24 4.56
C LEU A 62 8.54 -3.62 4.82
N GLU A 63 8.78 -4.39 3.76
CA GLU A 63 9.42 -5.72 3.85
C GLU A 63 10.84 -5.63 4.42
N ALA A 64 11.62 -4.63 3.98
CA ALA A 64 12.96 -4.36 4.52
C ALA A 64 12.92 -3.94 6.01
N ALA A 65 11.86 -3.28 6.46
CA ALA A 65 11.60 -2.98 7.87
C ALA A 65 11.03 -4.18 8.66
N GLY A 66 10.91 -5.35 8.03
CA GLY A 66 10.51 -6.62 8.63
C GLY A 66 9.01 -6.90 8.60
N TRP A 67 8.19 -6.02 8.02
CA TRP A 67 6.75 -6.22 7.87
C TRP A 67 6.42 -7.23 6.77
N VAL A 68 5.28 -7.89 6.89
CA VAL A 68 4.67 -8.64 5.79
C VAL A 68 3.66 -7.72 5.11
N ALA A 69 4.05 -7.13 3.98
CA ALA A 69 3.20 -6.22 3.22
C ALA A 69 2.12 -7.01 2.46
N VAL A 70 0.85 -6.73 2.75
CA VAL A 70 -0.30 -7.39 2.10
C VAL A 70 -1.01 -6.37 1.23
N ARG A 71 -0.92 -6.54 -0.10
CA ARG A 71 -1.63 -5.69 -1.05
C ARG A 71 -3.14 -5.90 -0.91
N ALA A 72 -3.87 -4.81 -0.69
CA ALA A 72 -5.32 -4.77 -0.72
C ALA A 72 -5.74 -3.90 -1.91
N PRO A 73 -6.17 -4.49 -3.05
CA PRO A 73 -6.57 -3.72 -4.21
C PRO A 73 -7.83 -2.89 -3.90
N THR A 74 -7.74 -1.57 -3.99
CA THR A 74 -8.86 -0.68 -3.62
C THR A 74 -9.57 -0.04 -4.81
N TYR A 75 -8.84 0.28 -5.87
CA TYR A 75 -9.39 0.86 -7.09
C TYR A 75 -8.51 0.50 -8.29
N MET A 76 -9.09 0.56 -9.49
CA MET A 76 -8.35 0.38 -10.73
C MET A 76 -7.75 1.71 -11.19
N HIS A 77 -6.45 1.73 -11.48
CA HIS A 77 -5.80 2.84 -12.16
C HIS A 77 -5.49 2.47 -13.61
N ARG A 78 -6.22 3.12 -14.55
CA ARG A 78 -6.06 2.98 -16.00
C ARG A 78 -5.90 4.36 -16.63
N SER A 79 -4.99 4.50 -17.59
CA SER A 79 -4.88 5.71 -18.42
C SER A 79 -5.34 5.42 -19.83
N THR A 80 -6.17 6.30 -20.35
CA THR A 80 -6.61 6.30 -21.76
C THR A 80 -5.70 7.13 -22.65
N SER A 81 -4.66 7.77 -22.09
CA SER A 81 -3.79 8.64 -22.86
C SER A 81 -2.89 7.86 -23.82
N ALA A 82 -2.76 8.36 -25.05
CA ALA A 82 -1.88 7.78 -26.06
C ALA A 82 -0.42 7.70 -25.58
N LYS A 83 0.02 8.65 -24.75
CA LYS A 83 1.37 8.67 -24.15
C LYS A 83 1.60 7.46 -23.23
N ALA A 84 0.65 7.18 -22.34
CA ALA A 84 0.75 6.08 -21.41
C ALA A 84 0.64 4.71 -22.12
N GLN A 85 -0.18 4.62 -23.17
CA GLN A 85 -0.28 3.43 -24.03
C GLN A 85 1.00 3.16 -24.84
N ARG A 86 1.72 4.22 -25.27
CA ARG A 86 3.00 4.07 -26.00
C ARG A 86 4.12 3.51 -25.13
N GLN A 87 4.10 3.75 -23.82
CA GLN A 87 5.11 3.25 -22.89
C GLN A 87 5.11 1.71 -22.76
N LEU A 88 3.96 1.06 -22.96
CA LEU A 88 3.84 -0.40 -23.01
C LEU A 88 4.47 -1.01 -24.27
N ARG A 89 4.31 -0.33 -25.42
CA ARG A 89 4.81 -0.81 -26.72
C ARG A 89 6.33 -0.83 -26.81
N ILE A 90 7.01 0.06 -26.07
CA ILE A 90 8.47 0.19 -26.12
C ILE A 90 9.16 -0.82 -25.18
N THR A 91 8.48 -1.26 -24.11
CA THR A 91 9.13 -1.99 -23.00
C THR A 91 8.84 -3.50 -22.98
N GLY A 92 8.00 -4.04 -23.87
CA GLY A 92 7.86 -5.51 -24.06
C GLY A 92 7.38 -6.32 -22.84
N ALA A 93 6.71 -5.71 -21.85
CA ALA A 93 6.30 -6.41 -20.63
C ALA A 93 4.90 -7.06 -20.77
N SER A 94 4.88 -8.39 -20.76
CA SER A 94 3.66 -9.21 -20.71
C SER A 94 3.08 -9.21 -19.29
N ASN A 95 1.93 -8.54 -19.09
CA ASN A 95 1.13 -8.71 -17.87
C ASN A 95 0.25 -9.96 -18.01
N ARG A 96 0.79 -11.14 -17.72
CA ARG A 96 -0.04 -12.32 -17.44
C ARG A 96 -0.49 -12.28 -15.98
N HIS A 97 -1.78 -12.06 -15.80
CA HIS A 97 -2.49 -12.19 -14.54
C HIS A 97 -2.63 -13.68 -14.20
N PRO A 98 -2.27 -14.19 -13.00
CA PRO A 98 -2.78 -15.47 -12.55
C PRO A 98 -4.25 -15.26 -12.17
N THR A 99 -5.16 -15.83 -12.95
CA THR A 99 -6.58 -15.94 -12.60
C THR A 99 -6.70 -16.74 -11.33
N VAL A 100 -7.28 -16.16 -10.28
CA VAL A 100 -7.69 -16.91 -9.08
C VAL A 100 -9.00 -17.63 -9.46
N PRO A 101 -9.08 -18.97 -9.39
CA PRO A 101 -10.34 -19.66 -9.61
C PRO A 101 -11.28 -19.37 -8.43
N VAL A 102 -12.44 -18.80 -8.72
CA VAL A 102 -13.58 -18.80 -7.79
C VAL A 102 -14.14 -20.23 -7.82
N GLY A 103 -13.92 -20.96 -6.73
CA GLY A 103 -14.48 -22.29 -6.50
C GLY A 103 -16.01 -22.23 -6.39
N GLN A 104 -16.63 -23.32 -6.84
CA GLN A 104 -18.07 -23.56 -6.91
C GLN A 104 -18.73 -23.72 -5.54
#